data_AF-A0A4U6TAQ5-F1
#
_entry.id   AF-A0A4U6TAQ5-F1
#
_cell.length_a   1.000
_cell.length_b   1.000
_cell.length_c   1.000
_cell.angle_alpha   90.00
_cell.angle_beta   90.00
_cell.angle_gamma   90.00
#
_symmetry.space_group_name_H-M   'P 1'
#
loop_
_entity.id
_entity.type
_entity.pdbx_description
1 polymer ?
#
loop_
_entity_poly.entity_id
_entity_poly.type
_entity_poly.pdbx_seq_one_letter_code
_entity_poly.pdbx_strand_id
1 'polypeptide(L)'
;MARASVLVVLSLVLATLLATANAQDYTAAAPSPLPDSPSPPPPPPQDYSPPPTSQPPVSSPPPPSPPPPESYPPPPSPPPPASYPPPPSPPPPASYPPPPPASSPPPPSPPPPESYPPPPSPPPPASYPPPPSPPPPASYPPPPSPPPPASSPPPPSPPPPARSPPPPPPSPPPPPPASNWTPVANVNDPAIQQVAQFAVRIYALSTKELKMQLLSVISGETQPCDGGYNYRLVITVTGGKKTQYDAFVWGILGTMSWKLWSFTPHV
;
A
#
# COMPACT_ATOMS: atom_id res chain seq x y z
N MET A 1 -37.87 22.42 -2.95
CA MET A 1 -36.63 23.23 -2.86
C MET A 1 -35.48 22.39 -3.38
N ALA A 2 -34.71 22.94 -4.30
CA ALA A 2 -33.72 22.25 -5.11
C ALA A 2 -32.32 22.26 -4.47
N ARG A 3 -31.60 21.14 -4.68
CA ARG A 3 -30.16 20.94 -4.98
C ARG A 3 -29.09 21.80 -4.28
N ALA A 4 -28.08 21.12 -3.72
CA ALA A 4 -26.67 21.15 -4.16
C ALA A 4 -25.74 20.87 -2.97
N SER A 5 -24.75 19.97 -3.11
CA SER A 5 -23.38 20.13 -2.58
C SER A 5 -22.56 18.88 -2.91
N VAL A 6 -22.16 18.81 -4.18
CA VAL A 6 -20.99 18.09 -4.65
C VAL A 6 -20.04 19.18 -5.16
N LEU A 7 -18.75 19.07 -4.79
CA LEU A 7 -17.60 19.86 -5.23
C LEU A 7 -17.43 21.28 -4.64
N VAL A 8 -16.64 21.36 -3.57
CA VAL A 8 -15.55 22.35 -3.50
C VAL A 8 -14.24 21.57 -3.32
N VAL A 9 -13.64 21.24 -4.46
CA VAL A 9 -12.18 21.07 -4.58
C VAL A 9 -11.55 22.45 -4.38
N LEU A 10 -10.30 22.48 -3.93
CA LEU A 10 -9.35 23.59 -4.03
C LEU A 10 -9.32 24.56 -2.85
N SER A 11 -8.43 24.30 -1.88
CA SER A 11 -7.66 25.31 -1.13
C SER A 11 -6.68 24.63 -0.15
N LEU A 12 -5.44 24.34 -0.59
CA LEU A 12 -4.23 24.79 0.10
C LEU A 12 -3.00 24.47 -0.75
N VAL A 13 -2.70 25.37 -1.69
CA VAL A 13 -1.35 25.49 -2.22
C VAL A 13 -0.74 26.71 -1.53
N LEU A 14 0.53 26.55 -1.13
CA LEU A 14 1.60 27.56 -1.12
C LEU A 14 2.18 27.91 0.27
N ALA A 15 3.39 27.38 0.51
CA ALA A 15 4.48 28.16 1.09
C ALA A 15 5.84 27.58 0.62
N THR A 16 6.39 28.23 -0.39
CA THR A 16 7.76 28.19 -0.90
C THR A 16 8.75 28.73 0.16
N LEU A 17 9.96 28.17 0.30
CA LEU A 17 11.25 28.79 -0.10
C LEU A 17 12.49 28.06 0.50
N LEU A 18 13.63 28.37 -0.12
CA LEU A 18 14.95 27.74 -0.17
C LEU A 18 15.87 27.88 1.07
N ALA A 19 16.96 27.10 0.99
CA ALA A 19 18.34 27.39 1.45
C ALA A 19 18.67 26.93 2.89
N THR A 20 19.87 26.47 3.26
CA THR A 20 21.23 26.65 2.74
C THR A 20 22.10 25.48 3.19
N ALA A 21 23.02 25.02 2.34
CA ALA A 21 24.20 24.28 2.76
C ALA A 21 25.19 25.28 3.40
N ASN A 22 25.67 25.00 4.61
CA ASN A 22 26.89 25.59 5.18
C ASN A 22 27.31 24.77 6.41
N ALA A 23 28.48 24.13 6.32
CA ALA A 23 29.29 23.80 7.49
C ALA A 23 30.74 24.03 7.08
N GLN A 24 31.20 25.25 7.33
CA GLN A 24 32.62 25.58 7.45
C GLN A 24 33.03 25.49 8.92
N ASP A 25 34.30 25.18 9.09
CA ASP A 25 35.18 25.55 10.20
C ASP A 25 35.06 24.79 11.52
N TYR A 26 35.99 23.84 11.70
CA TYR A 26 36.70 23.71 12.97
C TYR A 26 38.20 23.78 12.71
N THR A 27 38.70 24.97 12.96
CA THR A 27 40.07 25.32 13.34
C THR A 27 40.69 24.35 14.37
N ALA A 28 41.91 23.85 14.09
CA ALA A 28 42.96 23.66 15.10
C ALA A 28 44.33 23.54 14.42
N ALA A 29 45.19 24.52 14.65
CA ALA A 29 46.59 24.54 14.24
C ALA A 29 47.51 24.04 15.38
N ALA A 30 48.54 23.25 15.05
CA ALA A 30 49.90 23.22 15.62
C ALA A 30 50.61 21.87 15.29
N PRO A 31 51.95 21.77 15.36
CA PRO A 31 53.00 22.62 14.80
C PRO A 31 53.84 21.84 13.75
N SER A 32 54.55 22.56 12.88
CA SER A 32 55.52 22.00 11.92
C SER A 32 56.76 21.41 12.63
N PRO A 33 57.21 20.21 12.24
CA PRO A 33 58.61 19.82 12.39
C PRO A 33 59.45 20.23 11.16
N LEU A 34 60.73 20.49 11.43
CA LEU A 34 61.80 20.93 10.52
C LEU A 34 62.03 19.97 9.31
N PRO A 35 62.66 20.45 8.21
CA PRO A 35 62.77 19.71 6.96
C PRO A 35 63.82 18.59 7.06
N ASP A 36 63.40 17.35 6.86
CA ASP A 36 64.30 16.22 6.57
C ASP A 36 64.57 16.14 5.06
N SER A 37 65.79 15.73 4.73
CA SER A 37 66.41 15.69 3.39
C SER A 37 65.52 15.18 2.25
N PRO A 38 65.69 15.68 1.00
CA PRO A 38 64.94 15.19 -0.14
C PRO A 38 65.34 13.75 -0.50
N SER A 39 64.36 12.84 -0.47
CA SER A 39 64.47 11.50 -1.05
C SER A 39 64.80 11.56 -2.55
N PRO A 40 65.56 10.60 -3.10
CA PRO A 40 65.80 10.52 -4.53
C PRO A 40 64.47 10.33 -5.30
N PRO A 41 64.36 10.87 -6.53
CA PRO A 41 63.14 10.72 -7.31
C PRO A 41 62.88 9.24 -7.65
N PRO A 42 61.60 8.81 -7.71
CA PRO A 42 61.27 7.46 -8.11
C PRO A 42 61.70 7.20 -9.57
N PRO A 43 62.00 5.93 -9.92
CA PRO A 43 62.31 5.57 -11.30
C PRO A 43 61.12 5.89 -12.23
N PRO A 44 61.37 6.16 -13.53
CA PRO A 44 60.31 6.49 -14.47
C PRO A 44 59.28 5.34 -14.58
N PRO A 45 57.99 5.66 -14.78
CA PRO A 45 56.96 4.64 -14.92
C PRO A 45 57.28 3.75 -16.12
N GLN A 46 57.31 2.45 -15.87
CA GLN A 46 57.36 1.45 -16.93
C GLN A 46 56.07 1.56 -17.75
N ASP A 47 56.20 1.59 -19.07
CA ASP A 47 55.10 1.62 -20.03
C ASP A 47 54.34 0.28 -19.97
N TYR A 48 53.44 0.17 -19.00
CA TYR A 48 52.53 -0.97 -18.88
C TYR A 48 51.43 -0.79 -19.92
N SER A 49 51.54 -1.53 -21.04
CA SER A 49 50.39 -1.77 -21.89
C SER A 49 49.28 -2.45 -21.06
N PRO A 50 48.07 -1.88 -20.97
CA PRO A 50 46.98 -2.48 -20.21
C PRO A 50 46.59 -3.83 -20.84
N PRO A 51 46.22 -4.84 -20.02
CA PRO A 51 45.69 -6.07 -20.56
C PRO A 51 44.40 -5.78 -21.36
N PRO A 52 44.08 -6.59 -22.39
CA PRO A 52 42.85 -6.40 -23.15
C PRO A 52 41.66 -6.45 -22.20
N THR A 53 40.88 -5.37 -22.18
CA THR A 53 39.66 -5.23 -21.38
C THR A 53 38.73 -6.40 -21.72
N SER A 54 38.38 -7.21 -20.72
CA SER A 54 37.31 -8.19 -20.87
C SER A 54 36.04 -7.44 -21.27
N GLN A 55 35.55 -7.69 -22.48
CA GLN A 55 34.30 -7.11 -22.94
C GLN A 55 33.19 -7.49 -21.95
N PRO A 56 32.31 -6.54 -21.57
CA PRO A 56 31.17 -6.87 -20.71
C PRO A 56 30.32 -7.93 -21.41
N PRO A 57 29.66 -8.84 -20.66
CA PRO A 57 28.75 -9.79 -21.25
C PRO A 57 27.72 -9.02 -22.09
N VAL A 58 27.56 -9.42 -23.35
CA VAL A 58 26.52 -8.88 -24.23
C VAL A 58 25.19 -9.09 -23.54
N SER A 59 24.58 -8.00 -23.09
CA SER A 59 23.28 -8.03 -22.42
C SER A 59 22.29 -8.63 -23.40
N SER A 60 21.78 -9.83 -23.07
CA SER A 60 20.72 -10.44 -23.86
C SER A 60 19.52 -9.50 -23.86
N PRO A 61 18.85 -9.27 -24.99
CA PRO A 61 17.65 -8.45 -25.02
C PRO A 61 16.58 -9.06 -24.09
N PRO A 62 15.80 -8.24 -23.38
CA PRO A 62 14.70 -8.75 -22.57
C PRO A 62 13.71 -9.53 -23.43
N PRO A 63 13.06 -10.58 -22.89
CA PRO A 63 12.03 -11.30 -23.63
C PRO A 63 10.91 -10.34 -24.05
N PRO A 64 10.26 -10.59 -25.21
CA PRO A 64 9.15 -9.76 -25.66
C PRO A 64 8.02 -9.76 -24.63
N SER A 65 7.45 -8.59 -24.37
CA SER A 65 6.29 -8.46 -23.49
C SER A 65 5.14 -9.34 -23.99
N PRO A 66 4.39 -10.01 -23.09
CA PRO A 66 3.20 -10.74 -23.49
C PRO A 66 2.19 -9.79 -24.16
N PRO A 67 1.38 -10.30 -25.11
CA PRO A 67 0.32 -9.49 -25.71
C PRO A 67 -0.63 -9.00 -24.61
N PRO A 68 -1.19 -7.78 -24.74
CA PRO A 68 -2.19 -7.31 -23.80
C PRO A 68 -3.37 -8.30 -23.79
N PRO A 69 -3.99 -8.55 -22.63
CA PRO A 69 -5.19 -9.38 -22.57
C PRO A 69 -6.23 -8.80 -23.52
N GLU A 70 -6.86 -9.67 -24.32
CA GLU A 70 -7.97 -9.28 -25.17
C GLU A 70 -9.01 -8.55 -24.31
N SER A 71 -9.27 -7.29 -24.65
CA SER A 71 -10.27 -6.49 -23.96
C SER A 71 -11.63 -7.11 -24.24
N TYR A 72 -12.12 -7.93 -23.30
CA TYR A 72 -13.48 -8.43 -23.36
C TYR A 72 -14.44 -7.25 -23.48
N PRO A 73 -15.42 -7.30 -24.41
CA PRO A 73 -16.43 -6.25 -24.48
C PRO A 73 -17.19 -6.20 -23.14
N PRO A 74 -17.54 -5.00 -22.65
CA PRO A 74 -18.37 -4.90 -21.45
C PRO A 74 -19.69 -5.63 -21.67
N PRO A 75 -20.26 -6.27 -20.63
CA PRO A 75 -21.57 -6.91 -20.75
C PRO A 75 -22.63 -5.88 -21.18
N PRO A 76 -23.65 -6.30 -21.95
CA PRO A 76 -24.73 -5.41 -22.34
C PRO A 76 -25.42 -4.83 -21.10
N SER A 77 -25.77 -3.54 -21.18
CA SER A 77 -26.52 -2.88 -20.10
C SER A 77 -27.89 -3.54 -19.91
N PRO A 78 -28.37 -3.69 -18.66
CA PRO A 78 -29.70 -4.22 -18.41
C PRO A 78 -30.78 -3.32 -19.05
N PRO A 79 -31.92 -3.88 -19.48
CA PRO A 79 -33.02 -3.07 -20.00
C PRO A 79 -33.53 -2.11 -18.92
N PRO A 80 -33.99 -0.90 -19.30
CA PRO A 80 -34.59 0.02 -18.34
C PRO A 80 -35.81 -0.62 -17.68
N PRO A 81 -36.10 -0.31 -16.40
CA PRO A 81 -37.31 -0.78 -15.74
C PRO A 81 -38.54 -0.35 -16.54
N ALA A 82 -39.55 -1.21 -16.60
CA ALA A 82 -40.81 -0.91 -17.25
C ALA A 82 -41.42 0.36 -16.63
N SER A 83 -41.67 1.38 -17.45
CA SER A 83 -42.40 2.57 -16.99
C SER A 83 -43.84 2.18 -16.67
N TYR A 84 -44.14 2.14 -15.37
CA TYR A 84 -45.52 2.02 -14.93
C TYR A 84 -46.30 3.29 -15.31
N PRO A 85 -47.53 3.17 -15.84
CA PRO A 85 -48.37 4.33 -16.06
C PRO A 85 -48.66 5.03 -14.71
N PRO A 86 -48.73 6.37 -14.69
CA PRO A 86 -49.11 7.09 -13.48
C PRO A 86 -50.52 6.66 -13.03
N PRO A 87 -50.80 6.61 -11.72
CA PRO A 87 -52.12 6.29 -11.23
C PRO A 87 -53.17 7.31 -11.74
N PRO A 88 -54.42 6.88 -11.95
CA PRO A 88 -55.49 7.78 -12.37
C PRO A 88 -55.69 8.90 -11.35
N SER A 89 -55.94 10.11 -11.84
CA SER A 89 -56.22 11.26 -10.96
C SER A 89 -57.55 11.05 -10.21
N PRO A 90 -57.63 11.42 -8.92
CA PRO A 90 -58.88 11.32 -8.18
C PRO A 90 -59.95 12.23 -8.80
N PRO A 91 -61.24 11.87 -8.71
CA PRO A 91 -62.33 12.70 -9.21
C PRO A 91 -62.40 14.03 -8.42
N PRO A 92 -62.84 15.13 -9.06
CA PRO A 92 -62.98 16.41 -8.36
C PRO A 92 -64.06 16.30 -7.26
N PRO A 93 -63.87 16.99 -6.12
CA PRO A 93 -64.89 17.00 -5.06
C PRO A 93 -66.18 17.64 -5.58
N ALA A 94 -67.31 16.98 -5.31
CA ALA A 94 -68.63 17.50 -5.65
C ALA A 94 -68.88 18.82 -4.90
N SER A 95 -69.23 19.88 -5.63
CA SER A 95 -69.60 21.17 -5.07
C SER A 95 -71.03 21.14 -4.56
N TYR A 96 -71.19 21.05 -3.24
CA TYR A 96 -72.48 21.22 -2.58
C TYR A 96 -72.62 22.66 -2.06
N PRO A 97 -73.81 23.29 -2.18
CA PRO A 97 -74.06 24.58 -1.54
C PRO A 97 -74.08 24.42 0.00
N PRO A 98 -73.65 25.44 0.77
CA PRO A 98 -73.63 25.34 2.22
C PRO A 98 -75.05 25.37 2.80
N PRO A 99 -75.38 24.50 3.78
CA PRO A 99 -76.67 24.54 4.47
C PRO A 99 -76.72 25.64 5.56
N PRO A 100 -77.91 26.15 5.92
CA PRO A 100 -78.07 27.12 7.01
C PRO A 100 -77.86 26.47 8.40
N PRO A 101 -77.55 27.26 9.46
CA PRO A 101 -77.07 26.70 10.71
C PRO A 101 -78.23 26.20 11.57
N ALA A 102 -78.19 24.92 11.92
CA ALA A 102 -78.94 24.36 13.03
C ALA A 102 -78.05 23.34 13.75
N SER A 103 -78.12 23.34 15.08
CA SER A 103 -77.32 22.50 15.97
C SER A 103 -77.61 21.02 15.74
N SER A 104 -76.69 20.32 15.07
CA SER A 104 -76.78 18.87 14.82
C SER A 104 -76.11 18.06 15.94
N PRO A 105 -76.65 16.89 16.31
CA PRO A 105 -75.93 15.95 17.16
C PRO A 105 -74.64 15.46 16.47
N PRO A 106 -73.63 15.00 17.24
CA PRO A 106 -72.37 14.55 16.66
C PRO A 106 -72.60 13.39 15.68
N PRO A 107 -71.87 13.33 14.55
CA PRO A 107 -72.05 12.29 13.56
C PRO A 107 -71.65 10.91 14.13
N PRO A 108 -72.26 9.81 13.64
CA PRO A 108 -71.85 8.47 14.03
C PRO A 108 -70.39 8.22 13.64
N SER A 109 -69.69 7.42 14.44
CA SER A 109 -68.30 7.05 14.16
C SER A 109 -68.22 6.25 12.84
N PRO A 110 -67.18 6.46 12.02
CA PRO A 110 -67.00 5.71 10.78
C PRO A 110 -66.76 4.22 11.07
N PRO A 111 -67.15 3.31 10.15
CA PRO A 111 -66.83 1.90 10.29
C PRO A 111 -65.31 1.68 10.24
N PRO A 112 -64.79 0.64 10.90
CA PRO A 112 -63.37 0.31 10.80
C PRO A 112 -63.01 0.00 9.33
N PRO A 113 -61.81 0.39 8.87
CA PRO A 113 -61.38 0.13 7.49
C PRO A 113 -61.37 -1.38 7.20
N GLU A 114 -61.93 -1.77 6.06
CA GLU A 114 -61.85 -3.15 5.57
C GLU A 114 -60.39 -3.55 5.38
N SER A 115 -60.01 -4.66 6.02
CA SER A 115 -58.67 -5.20 5.93
C SER A 115 -58.49 -5.82 4.55
N TYR A 116 -57.78 -5.14 3.66
CA TYR A 116 -57.45 -5.68 2.34
C TYR A 116 -56.52 -6.90 2.49
N PRO A 117 -56.75 -7.98 1.72
CA PRO A 117 -55.81 -9.11 1.71
C PRO A 117 -54.45 -8.67 1.16
N PRO A 118 -53.34 -9.22 1.66
CA PRO A 118 -52.02 -8.94 1.12
C PRO A 118 -51.93 -9.37 -0.34
N PRO A 119 -51.15 -8.66 -1.18
CA PRO A 119 -50.96 -9.04 -2.57
C PRO A 119 -50.27 -10.41 -2.68
N PRO A 120 -50.51 -11.17 -3.77
CA PRO A 120 -49.87 -12.46 -3.99
C PRO A 120 -48.35 -12.29 -4.15
N SER A 121 -47.59 -13.26 -3.64
CA SER A 121 -46.14 -13.31 -3.81
C SER A 121 -45.74 -13.45 -5.28
N PRO A 122 -44.64 -12.81 -5.72
CA PRO A 122 -44.14 -12.97 -7.08
C PRO A 122 -43.64 -14.41 -7.33
N PRO A 123 -43.67 -14.88 -8.60
CA PRO A 123 -43.13 -16.20 -8.95
C PRO A 123 -41.61 -16.25 -8.74
N PRO A 124 -41.04 -17.43 -8.46
CA PRO A 124 -39.60 -17.59 -8.36
C PRO A 124 -38.91 -17.31 -9.71
N PRO A 125 -37.66 -16.80 -9.70
CA PRO A 125 -36.91 -16.57 -10.92
C PRO A 125 -36.67 -17.89 -11.68
N ALA A 126 -36.72 -17.80 -13.02
CA ALA A 126 -36.41 -18.93 -13.88
C ALA A 126 -34.97 -19.41 -13.66
N SER A 127 -34.79 -20.72 -13.47
CA SER A 127 -33.45 -21.31 -13.39
C SER A 127 -32.84 -21.37 -14.78
N TYR A 128 -31.77 -20.60 -15.00
CA TYR A 128 -30.97 -20.69 -16.21
C TYR A 128 -30.05 -21.92 -16.16
N PRO A 129 -29.83 -22.62 -17.28
CA PRO A 129 -28.83 -23.68 -17.33
C PRO A 129 -27.41 -23.11 -17.13
N PRO A 130 -26.49 -23.87 -16.52
CA PRO A 130 -25.10 -23.45 -16.40
C PRO A 130 -24.45 -23.32 -17.79
N PRO A 131 -23.49 -22.39 -17.96
CA PRO A 131 -22.76 -22.24 -19.22
C PRO A 131 -21.93 -23.50 -19.53
N PRO A 132 -21.65 -23.77 -20.82
CA PRO A 132 -20.78 -24.89 -21.21
C PRO A 132 -19.36 -24.70 -20.67
N SER A 133 -18.69 -25.81 -20.38
CA SER A 133 -17.29 -25.81 -19.95
C SER A 133 -16.36 -25.38 -21.10
N PRO A 134 -15.26 -24.64 -20.82
CA PRO A 134 -14.28 -24.28 -21.85
C PRO A 134 -13.52 -25.51 -22.36
N PRO A 135 -12.99 -25.46 -23.60
CA PRO A 135 -12.16 -26.53 -24.13
C PRO A 135 -10.82 -26.64 -23.37
N PRO A 136 -10.20 -27.83 -23.32
CA PRO A 136 -8.88 -27.99 -22.70
C PRO A 136 -7.81 -27.23 -23.49
N PRO A 137 -6.75 -26.73 -22.82
CA PRO A 137 -5.65 -26.04 -23.49
C PRO A 137 -4.91 -26.97 -24.45
N ALA A 138 -4.46 -26.43 -25.58
CA ALA A 138 -3.62 -27.14 -26.54
C ALA A 138 -2.29 -27.55 -25.89
N SER A 139 -1.91 -28.82 -26.03
CA SER A 139 -0.60 -29.30 -25.58
C SER A 139 0.47 -28.88 -26.58
N TYR A 140 1.35 -27.97 -26.16
CA TYR A 140 2.54 -27.60 -26.93
C TYR A 140 3.65 -28.63 -26.72
N PRO A 141 4.42 -28.99 -27.77
CA PRO A 141 5.60 -29.83 -27.61
C PRO A 141 6.67 -29.11 -26.76
N PRO A 142 7.48 -29.86 -25.98
CA PRO A 142 8.58 -29.26 -25.23
C PRO A 142 9.62 -28.67 -26.18
N PRO A 143 10.28 -27.56 -25.80
CA PRO A 143 11.35 -26.97 -26.60
C PRO A 143 12.55 -27.93 -26.70
N PRO A 144 13.34 -27.84 -27.80
CA PRO A 144 14.56 -28.63 -27.94
C PRO A 144 15.59 -28.28 -26.85
N SER A 145 16.39 -29.28 -26.45
CA SER A 145 17.46 -29.07 -25.47
C SER A 145 18.60 -28.22 -26.06
N PRO A 146 19.22 -27.32 -25.27
CA PRO A 146 20.35 -26.54 -25.73
C PRO A 146 21.59 -27.41 -25.98
N PRO A 147 22.51 -27.00 -26.87
CA PRO A 147 23.77 -27.70 -27.10
C PRO A 147 24.68 -27.62 -25.86
N PRO A 148 25.57 -28.61 -25.66
CA PRO A 148 26.52 -28.59 -24.55
C PRO A 148 27.54 -27.45 -24.71
N PRO A 149 27.99 -26.83 -23.60
CA PRO A 149 29.01 -25.79 -23.64
C PRO A 149 30.35 -26.33 -24.13
N ALA A 150 31.05 -25.52 -24.93
CA ALA A 150 32.39 -25.85 -25.40
C ALA A 150 33.39 -25.91 -24.23
N SER A 151 34.29 -26.90 -24.26
CA SER A 151 35.32 -27.06 -23.23
C SER A 151 36.30 -25.90 -23.27
N SER A 152 36.40 -25.16 -22.16
CA SER A 152 37.37 -24.07 -22.04
C SER A 152 38.79 -24.62 -21.81
N PRO A 153 39.84 -24.00 -22.36
CA PRO A 153 41.21 -24.40 -22.09
C PRO A 153 41.59 -24.15 -20.62
N PRO A 154 42.55 -24.90 -20.06
CA PRO A 154 42.99 -24.70 -18.68
C PRO A 154 43.70 -23.35 -18.52
N PRO A 155 43.54 -22.67 -17.37
CA PRO A 155 44.20 -21.40 -17.11
C PRO A 155 45.73 -21.57 -16.99
N PRO A 156 46.52 -20.54 -17.30
CA PRO A 156 47.96 -20.55 -17.12
C PRO A 156 48.34 -20.64 -15.63
N SER A 157 49.52 -21.21 -15.35
CA SER A 157 50.04 -21.33 -13.98
C SER A 157 50.37 -19.97 -13.37
N PRO A 158 50.10 -19.75 -12.07
CA PRO A 158 50.39 -18.50 -11.40
C PRO A 158 51.91 -18.29 -11.20
N PRO A 159 52.39 -17.04 -11.19
CA PRO A 159 53.77 -16.70 -10.87
C PRO A 159 54.11 -16.98 -9.39
N PRO A 160 55.40 -17.12 -9.04
CA PRO A 160 55.81 -17.37 -7.66
C PRO A 160 55.49 -16.17 -6.74
N PRO A 161 55.19 -16.42 -5.46
CA PRO A 161 54.79 -15.36 -4.54
C PRO A 161 55.95 -14.41 -4.23
N ALA A 162 55.71 -13.11 -4.39
CA ALA A 162 56.59 -12.07 -3.89
C ALA A 162 56.55 -12.04 -2.35
N ARG A 163 57.67 -11.69 -1.70
CA ARG A 163 57.77 -11.56 -0.25
C ARG A 163 56.82 -10.46 0.24
N SER A 164 55.87 -10.83 1.09
CA SER A 164 54.85 -9.90 1.61
C SER A 164 55.48 -8.79 2.46
N PRO A 165 55.07 -7.53 2.29
CA PRO A 165 55.41 -6.47 3.24
C PRO A 165 54.72 -6.71 4.60
N PRO A 166 55.22 -6.08 5.68
CA PRO A 166 54.61 -6.20 7.00
C PRO A 166 53.17 -5.68 7.02
N PRO A 167 52.28 -6.26 7.84
CA PRO A 167 50.88 -5.88 7.84
C PRO A 167 50.68 -4.45 8.38
N PRO A 168 49.73 -3.68 7.81
CA PRO A 168 49.33 -2.39 8.36
C PRO A 168 48.63 -2.57 9.71
N PRO A 169 48.54 -1.51 10.55
CA PRO A 169 47.79 -1.55 11.81
C PRO A 169 46.30 -1.90 11.57
N PRO A 170 45.61 -2.50 12.56
CA PRO A 170 44.23 -2.92 12.41
C PRO A 170 43.31 -1.72 12.17
N SER A 171 42.50 -1.80 11.12
CA SER A 171 41.43 -0.84 10.84
C SER A 171 40.39 -0.81 11.97
N PRO A 172 39.79 0.35 12.28
CA PRO A 172 38.64 0.40 13.18
C PRO A 172 37.51 -0.52 12.66
N PRO A 173 36.72 -1.14 13.56
CA PRO A 173 35.64 -2.02 13.14
C PRO A 173 34.65 -1.23 12.27
N PRO A 174 34.12 -1.85 11.18
CA PRO A 174 33.08 -1.21 10.39
C PRO A 174 31.87 -0.89 11.28
N PRO A 175 31.15 0.22 11.03
CA PRO A 175 29.88 0.47 11.71
C PRO A 175 28.96 -0.73 11.51
N PRO A 176 28.10 -1.06 12.50
CA PRO A 176 27.16 -2.17 12.35
C PRO A 176 26.30 -1.95 11.09
N PRO A 177 25.94 -3.02 10.37
CA PRO A 177 25.10 -2.90 9.18
C PRO A 177 23.82 -2.15 9.53
N ALA A 178 23.45 -1.17 8.70
CA ALA A 178 22.26 -0.37 8.90
C ALA A 178 21.05 -1.31 9.06
N SER A 179 20.41 -1.27 10.24
CA SER A 179 19.08 -1.84 10.39
C SER A 179 18.20 -1.15 9.36
N ASN A 180 17.55 -1.92 8.48
CA ASN A 180 16.63 -1.38 7.45
C ASN A 180 15.33 -0.81 8.06
N TRP A 181 15.35 -0.48 9.36
CA TRP A 181 14.28 0.15 10.11
C TRP A 181 14.57 1.63 10.25
N THR A 182 13.63 2.46 9.79
CA THR A 182 13.68 3.91 9.89
C THR A 182 12.73 4.35 10.99
N PRO A 183 13.19 5.11 12.00
CA PRO A 183 12.31 5.66 13.01
C PRO A 183 11.20 6.53 12.39
N VAL A 184 9.98 6.39 12.89
CA VAL A 184 8.86 7.25 12.52
C VAL A 184 9.10 8.65 13.10
N ALA A 185 9.34 9.63 12.23
CA ALA A 185 9.63 11.01 12.64
C ALA A 185 8.45 11.69 13.33
N ASN A 186 7.22 11.44 12.86
CA ASN A 186 6.00 11.99 13.45
C ASN A 186 4.97 10.89 13.69
N VAL A 187 4.85 10.45 14.95
CA VAL A 187 3.88 9.42 15.33
C VAL A 187 2.42 9.90 15.21
N ASN A 188 2.19 11.22 15.16
CA ASN A 188 0.87 11.82 14.96
C ASN A 188 0.50 11.96 13.47
N ASP A 189 1.36 11.49 12.56
CA ASP A 189 1.03 11.44 11.14
C ASP A 189 -0.26 10.61 10.93
N PRO A 190 -1.25 11.11 10.15
CA PRO A 190 -2.50 10.40 9.91
C PRO A 190 -2.33 8.97 9.39
N ALA A 191 -1.31 8.72 8.56
CA ALA A 191 -1.00 7.38 8.06
C ALA A 191 -0.54 6.46 9.20
N ILE A 192 0.29 6.95 10.11
CA ILE A 192 0.76 6.18 11.27
C ILE A 192 -0.38 5.93 12.26
N GLN A 193 -1.24 6.92 12.48
CA GLN A 193 -2.45 6.76 13.28
C GLN A 193 -3.38 5.71 12.67
N GLN A 194 -3.53 5.69 11.34
CA GLN A 194 -4.31 4.67 10.64
C GLN A 194 -3.74 3.27 10.85
N VAL A 195 -2.42 3.10 10.80
CA VAL A 195 -1.75 1.81 11.08
C VAL A 195 -2.06 1.33 12.49
N ALA A 196 -1.93 2.21 13.47
CA ALA A 196 -2.21 1.88 14.86
C ALA A 196 -3.70 1.54 15.09
N GLN A 197 -4.62 2.31 14.49
CA GLN A 197 -6.05 2.04 14.57
C GLN A 197 -6.42 0.70 13.95
N PHE A 198 -5.82 0.36 12.79
CA PHE A 198 -5.98 -0.95 12.17
C PHE A 198 -5.52 -2.06 13.12
N ALA A 199 -4.32 -1.94 13.71
CA ALA A 199 -3.78 -2.94 14.62
C ALA A 199 -4.70 -3.20 15.82
N VAL A 200 -5.13 -2.12 16.50
CA VAL A 200 -6.04 -2.23 17.65
C VAL A 200 -7.37 -2.83 17.24
N ARG A 201 -7.94 -2.42 16.11
CA ARG A 201 -9.24 -2.92 15.65
C ARG A 201 -9.19 -4.42 15.36
N ILE A 202 -8.18 -4.88 14.63
CA ILE A 202 -8.04 -6.30 14.29
C ILE A 202 -7.80 -7.14 15.55
N TYR A 203 -6.95 -6.67 16.48
CA TYR A 203 -6.71 -7.36 17.73
C TYR A 203 -7.95 -7.41 18.64
N ALA A 204 -8.66 -6.28 18.79
CA ALA A 204 -9.89 -6.20 19.58
C ALA A 204 -10.96 -7.16 19.04
N LEU A 205 -11.09 -7.28 17.71
CA LEU A 205 -12.00 -8.21 17.07
C LEU A 205 -11.56 -9.66 17.27
N SER A 206 -10.28 -9.99 17.11
CA SER A 206 -9.77 -11.36 17.23
C SER A 206 -9.84 -11.90 18.65
N THR A 207 -9.66 -11.04 19.65
CA THR A 207 -9.70 -11.40 21.08
C THR A 207 -11.07 -11.15 21.73
N LYS A 208 -12.02 -10.58 21.00
CA LYS A 208 -13.34 -10.15 21.50
C LYS A 208 -13.27 -9.07 22.59
N GLU A 209 -12.16 -8.34 22.70
CA GLU A 209 -11.98 -7.19 23.58
C GLU A 209 -12.53 -5.90 22.93
N LEU A 210 -13.83 -5.88 22.59
CA LEU A 210 -14.46 -4.81 21.79
C LEU A 210 -14.46 -3.41 22.42
N LYS A 211 -14.16 -3.33 23.72
CA LYS A 211 -13.95 -2.07 24.44
C LYS A 211 -12.57 -1.44 24.18
N MET A 212 -11.66 -2.17 23.53
CA MET A 212 -10.30 -1.70 23.31
C MET A 212 -10.27 -0.61 22.23
N GLN A 213 -9.64 0.52 22.53
CA GLN A 213 -9.50 1.64 21.61
C GLN A 213 -8.08 2.19 21.65
N LEU A 214 -7.59 2.69 20.50
CA LEU A 214 -6.31 3.38 20.43
C LEU A 214 -6.41 4.68 21.22
N LEU A 215 -5.48 4.90 22.16
CA LEU A 215 -5.32 6.18 22.85
C LEU A 215 -4.27 7.03 22.14
N SER A 216 -3.09 6.48 21.92
CA SER A 216 -1.97 7.19 21.29
C SER A 216 -0.91 6.23 20.75
N VAL A 217 -0.07 6.74 19.85
CA VAL A 217 1.16 6.07 19.39
C VAL A 217 2.33 6.72 20.12
N ILE A 218 3.16 5.92 20.79
CA ILE A 218 4.30 6.40 21.59
C ILE A 218 5.56 6.50 20.73
N SER A 219 5.82 5.47 19.94
CA SER A 219 6.96 5.40 19.04
C SER A 219 6.68 4.42 17.91
N GLY A 220 7.50 4.48 16.87
CA GLY A 220 7.45 3.45 15.85
C GLY A 220 8.63 3.48 14.90
N GLU A 221 8.77 2.41 14.14
CA GLU A 221 9.76 2.24 13.10
C GLU A 221 9.09 1.65 11.86
N THR A 222 9.59 2.01 10.68
CA THR A 222 9.12 1.49 9.40
C THR A 222 10.24 0.82 8.62
N GLN A 223 9.88 -0.17 7.82
CA GLN A 223 10.82 -0.86 6.93
C GLN A 223 10.11 -1.16 5.61
N PRO A 224 10.65 -0.75 4.44
CA PRO A 224 10.10 -1.16 3.15
C PRO A 224 10.07 -2.69 3.01
N CYS A 225 8.93 -3.25 2.58
CA CYS A 225 8.74 -4.70 2.47
C CYS A 225 7.66 -5.02 1.43
N ASP A 226 8.00 -5.79 0.39
CA ASP A 226 7.07 -6.34 -0.61
C ASP A 226 6.06 -5.33 -1.19
N GLY A 227 6.54 -4.14 -1.61
CA GLY A 227 5.69 -3.09 -2.18
C GLY A 227 4.87 -2.28 -1.17
N GLY A 228 5.02 -2.57 0.13
CA GLY A 228 4.47 -1.80 1.23
C GLY A 228 5.52 -1.53 2.31
N TYR A 229 5.05 -1.39 3.54
CA TYR A 229 5.92 -1.18 4.70
C TYR A 229 5.52 -2.12 5.84
N ASN A 230 6.54 -2.62 6.52
CA ASN A 230 6.46 -3.13 7.87
C ASN A 230 6.46 -1.95 8.85
N TYR A 231 5.64 -2.03 9.89
CA TYR A 231 5.49 -1.04 10.94
C TYR A 231 5.62 -1.74 12.29
N ARG A 232 6.59 -1.33 13.11
CA ARG A 232 6.67 -1.69 14.53
C ARG A 232 6.29 -0.47 15.33
N LEU A 233 5.18 -0.54 16.05
CA LEU A 233 4.64 0.58 16.82
C LEU A 233 4.55 0.20 18.29
N VAL A 234 4.94 1.11 19.17
CA VAL A 234 4.56 1.06 20.59
C VAL A 234 3.34 1.96 20.75
N ILE A 235 2.23 1.40 21.21
CA ILE A 235 0.95 2.12 21.32
C ILE A 235 0.38 2.03 22.72
N THR A 236 -0.37 3.06 23.10
CA THR A 236 -1.21 3.04 24.29
C THR A 236 -2.67 2.82 23.89
N VAL A 237 -3.37 1.97 24.63
CA VAL A 237 -4.78 1.66 24.41
C VAL A 237 -5.59 1.81 25.68
N THR A 238 -6.88 2.09 25.53
CA THR A 238 -7.87 2.00 26.62
C THR A 238 -8.62 0.67 26.52
N GLY A 239 -9.21 0.21 27.62
CA GLY A 239 -10.07 -0.98 27.65
C GLY A 239 -9.37 -2.34 27.54
N GLY A 240 -8.07 -2.37 27.22
CA GLY A 240 -7.24 -3.58 27.15
C GLY A 240 -6.82 -4.14 28.51
N LYS A 241 -6.25 -5.35 28.49
CA LYS A 241 -5.64 -5.99 29.68
C LYS A 241 -4.39 -5.26 30.18
N LYS A 242 -3.69 -4.60 29.27
CA LYS A 242 -2.52 -3.75 29.53
C LYS A 242 -2.78 -2.39 28.91
N THR A 243 -2.00 -1.39 29.31
CA THR A 243 -2.11 -0.03 28.80
C THR A 243 -1.25 0.19 27.56
N GLN A 244 -0.11 -0.50 27.43
CA GLN A 244 0.77 -0.42 26.26
C GLN A 244 1.01 -1.77 25.59
N TYR A 245 1.20 -1.72 24.27
CA TYR A 245 1.42 -2.86 23.40
C TYR A 245 2.43 -2.56 22.30
N ASP A 246 3.21 -3.58 21.93
CA ASP A 246 3.97 -3.65 20.69
C ASP A 246 3.08 -4.22 19.58
N ALA A 247 2.86 -3.42 18.54
CA ALA A 247 2.11 -3.80 17.35
C ALA A 247 3.06 -3.94 16.15
N PHE A 248 3.01 -5.09 15.48
CA PHE A 248 3.73 -5.33 14.24
C PHE A 248 2.74 -5.52 13.09
N VAL A 249 2.77 -4.62 12.12
CA VAL A 249 1.83 -4.56 11.00
C VAL A 249 2.61 -4.51 9.68
N TRP A 250 2.07 -5.11 8.63
CA TRP A 250 2.45 -4.82 7.26
C TRP A 250 1.28 -4.16 6.53
N GLY A 251 1.55 -3.18 5.66
CA GLY A 251 0.51 -2.61 4.81
C GLY A 251 1.00 -1.62 3.76
N ILE A 252 0.11 -1.31 2.83
CA ILE A 252 0.34 -0.33 1.75
C ILE A 252 -0.55 0.88 1.99
N LEU A 253 0.06 2.05 2.22
CA LEU A 253 -0.66 3.30 2.47
C LEU A 253 -1.58 3.66 1.31
N GLY A 254 -2.77 4.19 1.63
CA GLY A 254 -3.79 4.54 0.63
C GLY A 254 -4.59 3.34 0.10
N THR A 255 -4.36 2.13 0.59
CA THR A 255 -5.07 0.91 0.17
C THR A 255 -5.78 0.21 1.34
N MET A 256 -6.43 -0.93 1.06
CA MET A 256 -6.97 -1.86 2.07
C MET A 256 -6.11 -3.12 2.23
N SER A 257 -4.90 -3.14 1.68
CA SER A 257 -3.94 -4.25 1.82
C SER A 257 -3.11 -4.12 3.10
N TRP A 258 -3.61 -4.70 4.20
CA TRP A 258 -3.00 -4.63 5.53
C TRP A 258 -3.05 -5.97 6.23
N LYS A 259 -2.05 -6.24 7.07
CA LYS A 259 -1.97 -7.47 7.87
C LYS A 259 -1.35 -7.18 9.23
N LEU A 260 -2.02 -7.62 10.29
CA LEU A 260 -1.46 -7.62 11.64
C LEU A 260 -0.63 -8.89 11.84
N TRP A 261 0.67 -8.75 12.09
CA TRP A 261 1.59 -9.86 12.36
C TRP A 261 1.61 -10.24 13.84
N SER A 262 1.75 -9.25 14.72
CA SER A 262 1.73 -9.48 16.17
C SER A 262 1.19 -8.27 16.93
N PHE A 263 0.66 -8.56 18.11
CA PHE A 263 0.16 -7.56 19.05
C PHE A 263 0.38 -8.09 20.48
N THR A 264 1.42 -7.61 21.15
CA THR A 264 1.87 -8.16 22.44
C THR A 264 1.99 -7.07 23.50
N PRO A 265 1.73 -7.37 24.78
CA PRO A 265 2.00 -6.42 25.85
C PRO A 265 3.41 -5.84 25.77
N HIS A 266 3.53 -4.52 25.91
CA HIS A 266 4.83 -3.87 26.01
C HIS A 266 5.48 -4.17 27.36
N VAL A 267 6.80 -4.39 27.37
CA VAL A 267 7.57 -4.89 28.52
C VAL A 267 8.13 -3.75 29.36
#